data_AF-A0A1D6P6Y3-F1
#
_entry.id   AF-A0A1D6P6Y3-F1
#
_cell.length_a   1.000
_cell.length_b   1.000
_cell.length_c   1.000
_cell.angle_alpha   90.00
_cell.angle_beta   90.00
_cell.angle_gamma   90.00
#
_symmetry.space_group_name_H-M   'P 1'
#
loop_
_entity.id
_entity.type
_entity.pdbx_description
1 polymer ?
#
loop_
_entity_poly.entity_id
_entity_poly.type
_entity_poly.pdbx_seq_one_letter_code
_entity_poly.pdbx_strand_id
1 'polypeptide(L)'
;MRNRRWSVMQPIPSLGDHTTPIEDVDKFYNFWYNFKSWREFSDDDEYDLEQAESPEHKRWMERQNAKLHEKAKKVEYARVHTLVDNVYKKDPRIQMRKEEHKAEKQRRKEAKYLTKKLQEEEATRAAEEERIRKEEESKKAAEAAQHQKKLKEKERKLLRKEKTRLRTIAAPVVADSHFGMSKEDVESTCASLDMEQLKKLCVGMDGKDAAEKARLMSNALRNESSSKEEKKIEAMVWNVLLQILTLHEGTKSVLLQKPDSSKSFDSFLEKRKQAQSIASPLSTRDEISSSTDGAGTASSKVAQLASSQTANGKAVADPVPDEAPSVADPDAWTEALYSKL
;
A
#
# COMPACT_ATOMS: atom_id res chain seq x y z
N MET A 1 -32.62 -36.51 31.21
CA MET A 1 -33.33 -36.70 29.91
C MET A 1 -33.76 -38.16 29.76
N ARG A 2 -35.06 -38.44 29.57
CA ARG A 2 -35.60 -39.82 29.46
C ARG A 2 -35.14 -40.55 28.19
N ASN A 3 -34.91 -39.82 27.09
CA ASN A 3 -34.47 -40.38 25.80
C ASN A 3 -33.14 -41.16 25.85
N ARG A 4 -32.30 -40.95 26.89
CA ARG A 4 -30.96 -41.58 27.02
C ARG A 4 -30.99 -43.11 26.87
N ARG A 5 -32.03 -43.77 27.38
CA ARG A 5 -32.17 -45.24 27.37
C ARG A 5 -32.13 -45.83 25.96
N TRP A 6 -32.61 -45.10 24.95
CA TRP A 6 -32.72 -45.59 23.57
C TRP A 6 -31.48 -45.29 22.71
N SER A 7 -30.39 -44.75 23.26
CA SER A 7 -29.22 -44.41 22.44
C SER A 7 -28.41 -45.64 22.04
N VAL A 8 -28.07 -45.71 20.75
CA VAL A 8 -27.12 -46.68 20.17
C VAL A 8 -25.69 -46.42 20.63
N MET A 9 -25.35 -45.15 20.93
CA MET A 9 -23.98 -44.72 21.22
C MET A 9 -23.78 -44.50 22.73
N GLN A 10 -22.68 -45.05 23.25
CA GLN A 10 -22.26 -44.95 24.65
C GLN A 10 -20.75 -44.64 24.70
N PRO A 11 -20.25 -43.92 25.73
CA PRO A 11 -21.01 -43.30 26.83
C PRO A 11 -21.73 -42.01 26.38
N ILE A 12 -22.89 -41.73 26.97
CA ILE A 12 -23.66 -40.50 26.69
C ILE A 12 -23.11 -39.33 27.53
N PRO A 13 -22.62 -38.22 26.93
CA PRO A 13 -22.11 -37.07 27.67
C PRO A 13 -23.10 -36.53 28.71
N SER A 14 -22.62 -36.00 29.84
CA SER A 14 -23.46 -35.25 30.79
C SER A 14 -23.87 -33.89 30.21
N LEU A 15 -24.98 -33.33 30.69
CA LEU A 15 -25.30 -31.91 30.43
C LEU A 15 -24.35 -30.97 31.21
N GLY A 16 -23.78 -31.49 32.30
CA GLY A 16 -22.96 -30.73 33.24
C GLY A 16 -23.75 -29.68 34.01
N ASP A 17 -23.01 -28.88 34.77
CA ASP A 17 -23.49 -27.76 35.58
C ASP A 17 -23.14 -26.42 34.92
N HIS A 18 -23.53 -25.33 35.57
CA HIS A 18 -23.27 -23.97 35.10
C HIS A 18 -21.76 -23.64 34.95
N THR A 19 -20.88 -24.35 35.66
CA THR A 19 -19.41 -24.24 35.60
C THR A 19 -18.74 -25.15 34.56
N THR A 20 -19.47 -25.99 33.84
CA THR A 20 -18.89 -26.97 32.90
C THR A 20 -18.20 -26.29 31.72
N PRO A 21 -16.96 -26.70 31.35
CA PRO A 21 -16.23 -26.16 30.20
C PRO A 21 -17.05 -26.17 28.92
N ILE A 22 -16.90 -25.11 28.13
CA ILE A 22 -17.79 -24.83 26.99
C ILE A 22 -17.63 -25.88 25.88
N GLU A 23 -16.47 -26.53 25.82
CA GLU A 23 -16.12 -27.66 24.96
C GLU A 23 -16.88 -28.94 25.33
N ASP A 24 -17.14 -29.18 26.62
CA ASP A 24 -17.91 -30.34 27.07
C ASP A 24 -19.42 -30.12 26.86
N VAL A 25 -19.87 -28.87 26.97
CA VAL A 25 -21.22 -28.46 26.54
C VAL A 25 -21.39 -28.69 25.03
N ASP A 26 -20.38 -28.37 24.21
CA ASP A 26 -20.41 -28.65 22.76
C ASP A 26 -20.37 -30.15 22.45
N LYS A 27 -19.58 -30.97 23.16
CA LYS A 27 -19.61 -32.43 23.04
C LYS A 27 -21.00 -33.00 23.36
N PHE A 28 -21.68 -32.45 24.38
CA PHE A 28 -23.05 -32.81 24.72
C PHE A 28 -24.03 -32.47 23.59
N TYR A 29 -24.06 -31.24 23.09
CA TYR A 29 -25.00 -30.87 22.02
C TYR A 29 -24.68 -31.60 20.71
N ASN A 30 -23.42 -31.77 20.35
CA ASN A 30 -22.99 -32.54 19.18
C ASN A 30 -23.46 -34.01 19.26
N PHE A 31 -23.39 -34.64 20.44
CA PHE A 31 -23.95 -35.98 20.64
C PHE A 31 -25.47 -36.02 20.40
N TRP A 32 -26.21 -35.04 20.93
CA TRP A 32 -27.68 -35.01 20.83
C TRP A 32 -28.21 -34.60 19.46
N TYR A 33 -27.48 -33.77 18.71
CA TYR A 33 -27.79 -33.47 17.31
C TYR A 33 -27.42 -34.61 16.34
N ASN A 34 -26.58 -35.56 16.78
CA ASN A 34 -26.27 -36.80 16.05
C ASN A 34 -26.90 -38.05 16.71
N PHE A 35 -27.99 -37.86 17.47
CA PHE A 35 -28.59 -38.91 18.30
C PHE A 35 -29.16 -40.07 17.48
N LYS A 36 -28.48 -41.22 17.53
CA LYS A 36 -28.97 -42.48 16.96
C LYS A 36 -29.76 -43.27 17.99
N SER A 37 -30.99 -43.62 17.63
CA SER A 37 -31.94 -44.34 18.48
C SER A 37 -32.07 -45.80 18.03
N TRP A 38 -32.08 -46.75 18.96
CA TRP A 38 -32.51 -48.14 18.71
C TRP A 38 -34.01 -48.34 18.92
N ARG A 39 -34.77 -47.29 19.32
CA ARG A 39 -36.21 -47.39 19.58
C ARG A 39 -36.97 -47.88 18.34
N GLU A 40 -37.73 -48.95 18.55
CA GLU A 40 -38.69 -49.52 17.60
C GLU A 40 -40.11 -48.98 17.87
N PHE A 41 -40.99 -49.19 16.89
CA PHE A 41 -42.32 -48.59 16.80
C PHE A 41 -43.37 -49.62 16.36
N SER A 42 -43.22 -50.88 16.80
CA SER A 42 -44.13 -52.02 16.55
C SER A 42 -45.61 -51.69 16.70
N ASP A 43 -45.91 -50.79 17.65
CA ASP A 43 -47.26 -50.40 18.04
C ASP A 43 -47.96 -49.52 16.97
N ASP A 44 -47.20 -49.02 15.98
CA ASP A 44 -47.68 -48.20 14.86
C ASP A 44 -47.97 -49.04 13.58
N ASP A 45 -47.98 -50.38 13.65
CA ASP A 45 -48.24 -51.28 12.50
C ASP A 45 -49.74 -51.41 12.17
N GLU A 46 -50.13 -50.96 10.98
CA GLU A 46 -51.52 -50.92 10.49
C GLU A 46 -51.97 -52.24 9.83
N TYR A 47 -51.03 -53.05 9.32
CA TYR A 47 -51.35 -54.31 8.64
C TYR A 47 -50.88 -55.53 9.43
N ASP A 48 -51.83 -56.36 9.85
CA ASP A 48 -51.56 -57.67 10.44
C ASP A 48 -51.07 -58.67 9.37
N LEU A 49 -49.92 -59.29 9.62
CA LEU A 49 -49.25 -60.23 8.72
C LEU A 49 -49.87 -61.64 8.73
N GLU A 50 -50.85 -61.91 9.60
CA GLU A 50 -51.65 -63.14 9.61
C GLU A 50 -52.87 -63.05 8.68
N GLN A 51 -53.34 -61.84 8.33
CA GLN A 51 -54.43 -61.62 7.34
C GLN A 51 -53.97 -61.77 5.88
N ALA A 52 -52.73 -62.19 5.64
CA ALA A 52 -52.12 -62.19 4.32
C ALA A 52 -52.53 -63.39 3.45
N GLU A 53 -53.55 -63.21 2.62
CA GLU A 53 -54.10 -64.21 1.68
C GLU A 53 -53.07 -64.87 0.74
N SER A 54 -51.89 -64.26 0.54
CA SER A 54 -50.80 -64.84 -0.26
C SER A 54 -49.42 -64.35 0.18
N PRO A 55 -48.32 -65.04 -0.18
CA PRO A 55 -46.97 -64.62 0.14
C PRO A 55 -46.57 -63.23 -0.41
N GLU A 56 -47.13 -62.81 -1.56
CA GLU A 56 -46.87 -61.47 -2.09
C GLU A 56 -47.78 -60.40 -1.44
N HIS A 57 -48.99 -60.76 -1.00
CA HIS A 57 -49.80 -59.91 -0.13
C HIS A 57 -49.08 -59.65 1.21
N LYS A 58 -48.48 -60.69 1.83
CA LYS A 58 -47.66 -60.54 3.03
C LYS A 58 -46.49 -59.59 2.83
N ARG A 59 -45.71 -59.78 1.75
CA ARG A 59 -44.62 -58.86 1.39
C ARG A 59 -45.08 -57.44 1.12
N TRP A 60 -46.29 -57.25 0.59
CA TRP A 60 -46.87 -55.92 0.42
C TRP A 60 -47.20 -55.28 1.78
N MET A 61 -47.81 -56.01 2.70
CA MET A 61 -48.09 -55.56 4.08
C MET A 61 -46.80 -55.20 4.82
N GLU A 62 -45.78 -56.09 4.80
CA GLU A 62 -44.44 -55.84 5.34
C GLU A 62 -43.82 -54.53 4.79
N ARG A 63 -43.98 -54.25 3.49
CA ARG A 63 -43.53 -52.99 2.85
C ARG A 63 -44.35 -51.76 3.27
N GLN A 64 -45.60 -51.89 3.72
CA GLN A 64 -46.37 -50.76 4.26
C GLN A 64 -46.00 -50.48 5.71
N ASN A 65 -45.98 -51.52 6.54
CA ASN A 65 -45.50 -51.48 7.93
C ASN A 65 -44.10 -50.86 8.02
N ALA A 66 -43.16 -51.29 7.16
CA ALA A 66 -41.83 -50.69 7.08
C ALA A 66 -41.83 -49.17 6.81
N LYS A 67 -42.81 -48.63 6.05
CA LYS A 67 -42.97 -47.18 5.82
C LYS A 67 -43.59 -46.48 7.02
N LEU A 68 -44.47 -47.16 7.77
CA LEU A 68 -45.02 -46.64 9.03
C LEU A 68 -43.91 -46.51 10.07
N HIS A 69 -43.09 -47.55 10.26
CA HIS A 69 -41.86 -47.50 11.06
C HIS A 69 -40.91 -46.37 10.64
N GLU A 70 -40.72 -46.16 9.34
CA GLU A 70 -39.84 -45.08 8.85
C GLU A 70 -40.43 -43.69 9.13
N LYS A 71 -41.74 -43.50 8.99
CA LYS A 71 -42.45 -42.26 9.36
C LYS A 71 -42.35 -42.01 10.87
N ALA A 72 -42.64 -43.01 11.71
CA ALA A 72 -42.57 -42.91 13.15
C ALA A 72 -41.14 -42.55 13.64
N LYS A 73 -40.11 -43.19 13.07
CA LYS A 73 -38.70 -42.86 13.32
C LYS A 73 -38.35 -41.42 12.90
N LYS A 74 -38.86 -40.93 11.77
CA LYS A 74 -38.68 -39.52 11.32
C LYS A 74 -39.37 -38.53 12.28
N VAL A 75 -40.58 -38.82 12.74
CA VAL A 75 -41.32 -37.98 13.71
C VAL A 75 -40.62 -37.94 15.07
N GLU A 76 -40.16 -39.09 15.59
CA GLU A 76 -39.37 -39.14 16.83
C GLU A 76 -38.06 -38.37 16.68
N TYR A 77 -37.34 -38.51 15.56
CA TYR A 77 -36.11 -37.77 15.29
C TYR A 77 -36.34 -36.25 15.30
N ALA A 78 -37.39 -35.77 14.61
CA ALA A 78 -37.79 -34.37 14.60
C ALA A 78 -38.20 -33.87 16.01
N ARG A 79 -38.89 -34.70 16.80
CA ARG A 79 -39.23 -34.40 18.21
C ARG A 79 -37.99 -34.28 19.09
N VAL A 80 -37.00 -35.17 18.91
CA VAL A 80 -35.72 -35.11 19.63
C VAL A 80 -34.95 -33.86 19.24
N HIS A 81 -34.81 -33.56 17.94
CA HIS A 81 -34.15 -32.33 17.48
C HIS A 81 -34.83 -31.07 18.05
N THR A 82 -36.16 -30.99 17.98
CA THR A 82 -36.93 -29.85 18.52
C THR A 82 -36.72 -29.68 20.03
N LEU A 83 -36.63 -30.77 20.79
CA LEU A 83 -36.30 -30.74 22.21
C LEU A 83 -34.87 -30.23 22.45
N VAL A 84 -33.89 -30.72 21.70
CA VAL A 84 -32.47 -30.31 21.83
C VAL A 84 -32.31 -28.83 21.48
N ASP A 85 -32.94 -28.37 20.39
CA ASP A 85 -33.00 -26.97 19.99
C ASP A 85 -33.57 -26.06 21.08
N ASN A 86 -34.67 -26.48 21.71
CA ASN A 86 -35.34 -25.70 22.75
C ASN A 86 -34.54 -25.66 24.07
N VAL A 87 -33.68 -26.66 24.32
CA VAL A 87 -32.72 -26.63 25.42
C VAL A 87 -31.51 -25.75 25.06
N TYR A 88 -30.92 -25.92 23.88
CA TYR A 88 -29.78 -25.12 23.38
C TYR A 88 -30.10 -23.62 23.34
N LYS A 89 -31.31 -23.24 22.91
CA LYS A 89 -31.79 -21.84 22.91
C LYS A 89 -31.97 -21.24 24.31
N LYS A 90 -32.05 -22.07 25.36
CA LYS A 90 -32.31 -21.67 26.76
C LYS A 90 -31.15 -21.90 27.73
N ASP A 91 -30.08 -22.57 27.30
CA ASP A 91 -28.90 -22.85 28.12
C ASP A 91 -28.11 -21.55 28.38
N PRO A 92 -27.94 -21.11 29.65
CA PRO A 92 -27.25 -19.85 29.95
C PRO A 92 -25.82 -19.79 29.41
N ARG A 93 -25.11 -20.94 29.36
CA ARG A 93 -23.73 -21.03 28.86
C ARG A 93 -23.67 -20.76 27.35
N ILE A 94 -24.71 -21.18 26.62
CA ILE A 94 -24.86 -20.91 25.18
C ILE A 94 -25.28 -19.44 24.96
N GLN A 95 -26.15 -18.89 25.81
CA GLN A 95 -26.57 -17.48 25.71
C GLN A 95 -25.41 -16.53 25.99
N MET A 96 -24.64 -16.72 27.08
CA MET A 96 -23.44 -15.94 27.39
C MET A 96 -22.43 -15.97 26.24
N ARG A 97 -22.03 -17.15 25.75
CA ARG A 97 -21.10 -17.29 24.61
C ARG A 97 -21.58 -16.55 23.35
N LYS A 98 -22.90 -16.55 23.11
CA LYS A 98 -23.55 -15.86 21.99
C LYS A 98 -23.57 -14.34 22.17
N GLU A 99 -23.62 -13.85 23.41
CA GLU A 99 -23.56 -12.44 23.76
C GLU A 99 -22.13 -11.91 23.76
N GLU A 100 -21.17 -12.65 24.30
CA GLU A 100 -19.72 -12.40 24.20
C GLU A 100 -19.28 -12.29 22.73
N HIS A 101 -19.67 -13.25 21.88
CA HIS A 101 -19.33 -13.20 20.45
C HIS A 101 -20.00 -12.03 19.71
N LYS A 102 -21.20 -11.59 20.11
CA LYS A 102 -21.82 -10.35 19.61
C LYS A 102 -21.05 -9.12 20.08
N ALA A 103 -20.73 -9.04 21.37
CA ALA A 103 -20.04 -7.94 22.00
C ALA A 103 -18.64 -7.76 21.41
N GLU A 104 -17.87 -8.83 21.26
CA GLU A 104 -16.54 -8.76 20.63
C GLU A 104 -16.62 -8.41 19.14
N LYS A 105 -17.62 -8.93 18.40
CA LYS A 105 -17.88 -8.50 17.02
C LYS A 105 -18.25 -7.01 16.94
N GLN A 106 -18.84 -6.43 17.99
CA GLN A 106 -19.19 -5.02 18.08
C GLN A 106 -17.99 -4.15 18.49
N ARG A 107 -17.27 -4.51 19.56
CA ARG A 107 -15.99 -3.87 19.98
C ARG A 107 -14.99 -3.82 18.83
N ARG A 108 -14.91 -4.88 18.02
CA ARG A 108 -14.03 -4.94 16.83
C ARG A 108 -14.48 -4.03 15.68
N LYS A 109 -15.75 -3.60 15.61
CA LYS A 109 -16.17 -2.50 14.71
C LYS A 109 -15.82 -1.15 15.31
N GLU A 110 -16.12 -0.95 16.59
CA GLU A 110 -15.94 0.31 17.31
C GLU A 110 -14.45 0.70 17.36
N ALA A 111 -13.57 -0.25 17.65
CA ALA A 111 -12.12 -0.06 17.56
C ALA A 111 -11.68 0.36 16.16
N LYS A 112 -12.15 -0.31 15.09
CA LYS A 112 -11.83 0.06 13.71
C LYS A 112 -12.35 1.44 13.31
N TYR A 113 -13.55 1.80 13.76
CA TYR A 113 -14.12 3.13 13.55
C TYR A 113 -13.30 4.20 14.29
N LEU A 114 -12.93 3.95 15.54
CA LEU A 114 -12.13 4.87 16.35
C LEU A 114 -10.71 5.05 15.78
N THR A 115 -10.04 3.98 15.35
CA THR A 115 -8.74 4.06 14.66
C THR A 115 -8.85 4.88 13.38
N LYS A 116 -9.85 4.64 12.51
CA LYS A 116 -10.05 5.45 11.30
C LYS A 116 -10.27 6.92 11.66
N LYS A 117 -11.15 7.20 12.63
CA LYS A 117 -11.46 8.58 13.05
C LYS A 117 -10.22 9.31 13.58
N LEU A 118 -9.38 8.65 14.39
CA LEU A 118 -8.13 9.24 14.90
C LEU A 118 -7.14 9.51 13.76
N GLN A 119 -6.98 8.59 12.81
CA GLN A 119 -6.13 8.80 11.62
C GLN A 119 -6.63 9.94 10.72
N GLU A 120 -7.95 10.10 10.59
CA GLU A 120 -8.59 11.17 9.82
C GLU A 120 -8.45 12.54 10.51
N GLU A 121 -8.55 12.59 11.84
CA GLU A 121 -8.30 13.77 12.68
C GLU A 121 -6.80 14.16 12.74
N GLU A 122 -5.89 13.18 12.72
CA GLU A 122 -4.44 13.40 12.67
C GLU A 122 -4.02 13.90 11.28
N ALA A 123 -4.52 13.29 10.21
CA ALA A 123 -4.24 13.73 8.84
C ALA A 123 -4.79 15.13 8.53
N THR A 124 -5.96 15.50 9.06
CA THR A 124 -6.51 16.86 8.89
C THR A 124 -5.71 17.91 9.65
N ARG A 125 -5.28 17.63 10.89
CA ARG A 125 -4.35 18.50 11.63
C ARG A 125 -3.03 18.70 10.87
N ALA A 126 -2.39 17.60 10.43
CA ALA A 126 -1.12 17.66 9.71
C ALA A 126 -1.22 18.48 8.40
N ALA A 127 -2.31 18.35 7.65
CA ALA A 127 -2.56 19.12 6.44
C ALA A 127 -2.81 20.62 6.72
N GLU A 128 -3.47 20.96 7.82
CA GLU A 128 -3.65 22.36 8.23
C GLU A 128 -2.33 23.00 8.71
N GLU A 129 -1.54 22.27 9.51
CA GLU A 129 -0.21 22.71 9.96
C GLU A 129 0.76 22.93 8.79
N GLU A 130 0.79 22.02 7.79
CA GLU A 130 1.61 22.21 6.59
C GLU A 130 1.16 23.44 5.79
N ARG A 131 -0.15 23.65 5.63
CA ARG A 131 -0.70 24.82 4.94
C ARG A 131 -0.28 26.13 5.64
N ILE A 132 -0.43 26.20 6.96
CA ILE A 132 -0.04 27.38 7.77
C ILE A 132 1.46 27.64 7.63
N ARG A 133 2.30 26.61 7.78
CA ARG A 133 3.76 26.74 7.61
C ARG A 133 4.13 27.28 6.22
N LYS A 134 3.48 26.79 5.16
CA LYS A 134 3.73 27.20 3.79
C LYS A 134 3.28 28.64 3.51
N GLU A 135 2.18 29.08 4.11
CA GLU A 135 1.73 30.47 4.05
C GLU A 135 2.69 31.41 4.80
N GLU A 136 3.14 31.03 6.01
CA GLU A 136 4.15 31.78 6.74
C GLU A 136 5.48 31.90 5.98
N GLU A 137 5.96 30.81 5.37
CA GLU A 137 7.22 30.80 4.62
C GLU A 137 7.11 31.67 3.36
N SER A 138 5.99 31.59 2.63
CA SER A 138 5.66 32.47 1.51
C SER A 138 5.64 33.95 1.92
N LYS A 139 4.98 34.27 3.04
CA LYS A 139 4.91 35.64 3.58
C LYS A 139 6.28 36.17 3.99
N LYS A 140 7.07 35.38 4.74
CA LYS A 140 8.44 35.74 5.15
C LYS A 140 9.36 35.95 3.94
N ALA A 141 9.25 35.11 2.91
CA ALA A 141 9.98 35.28 1.65
C ALA A 141 9.56 36.55 0.89
N ALA A 142 8.26 36.86 0.84
CA ALA A 142 7.74 38.08 0.21
C ALA A 142 8.22 39.34 0.96
N GLU A 143 8.17 39.35 2.30
CA GLU A 143 8.67 40.44 3.14
C GLU A 143 10.18 40.64 2.97
N ALA A 144 10.97 39.57 2.96
CA ALA A 144 12.41 39.61 2.71
C ALA A 144 12.74 40.15 1.30
N ALA A 145 12.00 39.71 0.27
CA ALA A 145 12.16 40.20 -1.10
C ALA A 145 11.80 41.70 -1.23
N GLN A 146 10.75 42.16 -0.55
CA GLN A 146 10.40 43.59 -0.47
C GLN A 146 11.47 44.40 0.28
N HIS A 147 12.04 43.85 1.36
CA HIS A 147 13.13 44.49 2.09
C HIS A 147 14.39 44.63 1.22
N GLN A 148 14.82 43.56 0.54
CA GLN A 148 15.94 43.62 -0.40
C GLN A 148 15.70 44.62 -1.54
N LYS A 149 14.50 44.69 -2.11
CA LYS A 149 14.14 45.70 -3.13
C LYS A 149 14.33 47.12 -2.58
N LYS A 150 13.83 47.41 -1.37
CA LYS A 150 13.99 48.71 -0.69
C LYS A 150 15.46 49.04 -0.41
N LEU A 151 16.29 48.08 -0.02
CA LEU A 151 17.73 48.29 0.18
C LEU A 151 18.46 48.59 -1.14
N LYS A 152 18.29 47.74 -2.16
CA LYS A 152 18.88 47.91 -3.50
C LYS A 152 18.44 49.22 -4.17
N GLU A 153 17.23 49.71 -3.88
CA GLU A 153 16.77 51.00 -4.38
C GLU A 153 17.41 52.19 -3.64
N LYS A 154 17.57 52.12 -2.31
CA LYS A 154 18.30 53.12 -1.50
C LYS A 154 19.76 53.22 -1.95
N GLU A 155 20.41 52.07 -2.13
CA GLU A 155 21.77 51.95 -2.65
C GLU A 155 21.86 52.56 -4.06
N ARG A 156 21.02 52.15 -5.01
CA ARG A 156 20.99 52.74 -6.37
C ARG A 156 20.75 54.26 -6.36
N LYS A 157 19.97 54.78 -5.39
CA LYS A 157 19.76 56.22 -5.19
C LYS A 157 21.03 56.94 -4.69
N LEU A 158 21.76 56.35 -3.74
CA LEU A 158 23.06 56.89 -3.29
C LEU A 158 24.12 56.82 -4.40
N LEU A 159 24.19 55.71 -5.14
CA LEU A 159 25.15 55.50 -6.22
C LEU A 159 24.97 56.52 -7.35
N ARG A 160 23.72 56.89 -7.66
CA ARG A 160 23.40 57.98 -8.59
C ARG A 160 23.90 59.34 -8.09
N LYS A 161 23.85 59.63 -6.79
CA LYS A 161 24.40 60.88 -6.22
C LYS A 161 25.91 60.93 -6.38
N GLU A 162 26.63 59.86 -6.05
CA GLU A 162 28.10 59.84 -6.13
C GLU A 162 28.60 59.87 -7.58
N LYS A 163 27.94 59.18 -8.52
CA LYS A 163 28.23 59.29 -9.96
C LYS A 163 28.01 60.71 -10.49
N THR A 164 27.00 61.43 -9.99
CA THR A 164 26.82 62.87 -10.31
C THR A 164 27.92 63.72 -9.68
N ARG A 165 28.30 63.47 -8.42
CA ARG A 165 29.41 64.19 -7.76
C ARG A 165 30.74 64.02 -8.51
N LEU A 166 31.08 62.81 -8.93
CA LEU A 166 32.29 62.55 -9.73
C LEU A 166 32.30 63.37 -11.02
N ARG A 167 31.16 63.39 -11.75
CA ARG A 167 31.01 64.20 -12.97
C ARG A 167 31.19 65.70 -12.70
N THR A 168 30.66 66.23 -11.59
CA THR A 168 30.86 67.64 -11.21
C THR A 168 32.32 67.95 -10.87
N ILE A 169 33.02 67.06 -10.16
CA ILE A 169 34.44 67.26 -9.79
C ILE A 169 35.37 67.10 -11.01
N ALA A 170 35.03 66.21 -11.96
CA ALA A 170 35.80 65.95 -13.16
C ALA A 170 35.55 66.96 -14.31
N ALA A 171 34.40 67.64 -14.33
CA ALA A 171 34.04 68.61 -15.37
C ALA A 171 35.14 69.64 -15.74
N PRO A 172 35.82 70.32 -14.79
CA PRO A 172 36.90 71.24 -15.12
C PRO A 172 38.17 70.56 -15.66
N VAL A 173 38.35 69.25 -15.42
CA VAL A 173 39.51 68.48 -15.92
C VAL A 173 39.28 68.01 -17.36
N VAL A 174 38.04 67.64 -17.70
CA VAL A 174 37.63 67.29 -19.07
C VAL A 174 37.52 68.54 -19.98
N ALA A 175 37.33 69.72 -19.39
CA ALA A 175 37.27 70.98 -20.12
C ALA A 175 38.64 71.53 -20.56
N ASP A 176 39.75 71.10 -19.93
CA ASP A 176 41.11 71.49 -20.30
C ASP A 176 41.81 70.36 -21.06
N SER A 177 42.10 70.60 -22.34
CA SER A 177 42.67 69.62 -23.26
C SER A 177 44.09 69.18 -22.89
N HIS A 178 44.80 69.88 -21.99
CA HIS A 178 46.14 69.48 -21.54
C HIS A 178 46.16 68.16 -20.76
N PHE A 179 45.04 67.78 -20.12
CA PHE A 179 45.00 66.58 -19.26
C PHE A 179 44.65 65.29 -20.00
N GLY A 180 44.30 65.36 -21.29
CA GLY A 180 44.00 64.18 -22.12
C GLY A 180 42.82 63.33 -21.63
N MET A 181 41.97 63.87 -20.76
CA MET A 181 40.83 63.17 -20.17
C MET A 181 39.58 63.35 -21.02
N SER A 182 39.03 62.26 -21.56
CA SER A 182 37.76 62.30 -22.28
C SER A 182 36.55 62.29 -21.33
N LYS A 183 35.37 62.60 -21.87
CA LYS A 183 34.10 62.42 -21.14
C LYS A 183 33.82 60.92 -20.93
N GLU A 184 34.24 60.10 -21.87
CA GLU A 184 34.09 58.66 -21.92
C GLU A 184 34.91 57.97 -20.81
N ASP A 185 36.07 58.51 -20.43
CA ASP A 185 36.87 58.08 -19.28
C ASP A 185 36.12 58.30 -17.94
N VAL A 186 35.45 59.45 -17.81
CA VAL A 186 34.59 59.76 -16.65
C VAL A 186 33.36 58.85 -16.64
N GLU A 187 32.83 58.48 -17.81
CA GLU A 187 31.71 57.54 -17.90
C GLU A 187 32.13 56.07 -17.67
N SER A 188 33.35 55.65 -18.05
CA SER A 188 33.90 54.33 -17.73
C SER A 188 34.14 54.17 -16.22
N THR A 189 34.82 55.13 -15.58
CA THR A 189 34.97 55.13 -14.11
C THR A 189 33.62 55.21 -13.39
N CYS A 190 32.66 55.98 -13.91
CA CYS A 190 31.29 55.95 -13.42
C CYS A 190 30.59 54.60 -13.68
N ALA A 191 30.98 53.78 -14.65
CA ALA A 191 30.34 52.49 -14.92
C ALA A 191 30.92 51.37 -14.05
N SER A 192 32.23 51.38 -13.82
CA SER A 192 33.00 50.27 -13.26
C SER A 192 33.18 50.29 -11.74
N LEU A 193 33.26 51.48 -11.14
CA LEU A 193 33.52 51.66 -9.71
C LEU A 193 32.24 51.49 -8.87
N ASP A 194 32.38 50.86 -7.71
CA ASP A 194 31.29 50.72 -6.73
C ASP A 194 31.05 52.00 -5.90
N MET A 195 30.10 51.94 -4.96
CA MET A 195 29.74 53.05 -4.07
C MET A 195 30.93 53.63 -3.30
N GLU A 196 31.71 52.75 -2.68
CA GLU A 196 32.76 53.12 -1.72
C GLU A 196 34.01 53.56 -2.47
N GLN A 197 34.30 52.91 -3.60
CA GLN A 197 35.32 53.32 -4.56
C GLN A 197 35.03 54.70 -5.15
N LEU A 198 33.81 54.96 -5.63
CA LEU A 198 33.42 56.28 -6.13
C LEU A 198 33.48 57.35 -5.05
N LYS A 199 33.01 57.04 -3.84
CA LYS A 199 33.05 57.98 -2.70
C LYS A 199 34.48 58.29 -2.28
N LYS A 200 35.35 57.28 -2.22
CA LYS A 200 36.79 57.41 -1.93
C LYS A 200 37.51 58.21 -3.00
N LEU A 201 37.17 58.01 -4.28
CA LEU A 201 37.71 58.80 -5.39
C LEU A 201 37.24 60.26 -5.33
N CYS A 202 35.94 60.51 -5.14
CA CYS A 202 35.41 61.87 -5.04
C CYS A 202 35.97 62.65 -3.83
N VAL A 203 36.11 62.01 -2.67
CA VAL A 203 36.81 62.61 -1.50
C VAL A 203 38.30 62.79 -1.78
N GLY A 204 38.96 61.83 -2.44
CA GLY A 204 40.38 61.88 -2.78
C GLY A 204 40.75 62.91 -3.85
N MET A 205 39.76 63.38 -4.63
CA MET A 205 39.84 64.46 -5.64
C MET A 205 39.35 65.82 -5.12
N ASP A 206 38.69 65.87 -3.96
CA ASP A 206 38.15 67.12 -3.40
C ASP A 206 39.30 68.05 -2.97
N GLY A 207 39.09 69.36 -3.11
CA GLY A 207 40.10 70.39 -2.78
C GLY A 207 41.38 70.43 -3.65
N LYS A 208 41.61 69.48 -4.57
CA LYS A 208 42.85 69.38 -5.37
C LYS A 208 42.85 70.20 -6.66
N ASP A 209 44.04 70.38 -7.23
CA ASP A 209 44.24 71.00 -8.54
C ASP A 209 43.79 70.08 -9.69
N ALA A 210 43.81 70.59 -10.93
CA ALA A 210 43.39 69.83 -12.10
C ALA A 210 44.35 68.67 -12.45
N ALA A 211 45.66 68.82 -12.23
CA ALA A 211 46.65 67.80 -12.57
C ALA A 211 46.61 66.60 -11.60
N GLU A 212 46.45 66.83 -10.28
CA GLU A 212 46.23 65.71 -9.35
C GLU A 212 44.88 65.02 -9.59
N LYS A 213 43.81 65.77 -9.88
CA LYS A 213 42.51 65.19 -10.25
C LYS A 213 42.61 64.29 -11.47
N ALA A 214 43.29 64.74 -12.53
CA ALA A 214 43.55 63.94 -13.73
C ALA A 214 44.31 62.64 -13.38
N ARG A 215 45.45 62.75 -12.69
CA ARG A 215 46.27 61.60 -12.26
C ARG A 215 45.47 60.57 -11.44
N LEU A 216 44.60 61.03 -10.55
CA LEU A 216 43.76 60.15 -9.73
C LEU A 216 42.74 59.36 -10.57
N MET A 217 42.13 59.98 -11.59
CA MET A 217 41.22 59.27 -12.50
C MET A 217 41.97 58.34 -13.45
N SER A 218 43.11 58.73 -14.01
CA SER A 218 43.96 57.83 -14.82
C SER A 218 44.42 56.60 -14.03
N ASN A 219 44.72 56.77 -12.73
CA ASN A 219 45.04 55.65 -11.84
C ASN A 219 43.82 54.77 -11.55
N ALA A 220 42.62 55.33 -11.41
CA ALA A 220 41.38 54.55 -11.26
C ALA A 220 41.11 53.68 -12.51
N LEU A 221 41.28 54.25 -13.71
CA LEU A 221 41.14 53.53 -14.99
C LEU A 221 42.18 52.42 -15.16
N ARG A 222 43.43 52.66 -14.76
CA ARG A 222 44.48 51.61 -14.74
C ARG A 222 44.21 50.49 -13.74
N ASN A 223 43.56 50.79 -12.61
CA ASN A 223 43.17 49.77 -11.65
C ASN A 223 41.95 48.97 -12.12
N GLU A 224 41.05 49.62 -12.89
CA GLU A 224 39.91 48.97 -13.53
C GLU A 224 40.34 47.88 -14.51
N SER A 225 41.36 48.12 -15.35
CA SER A 225 41.83 47.13 -16.32
C SER A 225 42.47 45.90 -15.68
N SER A 226 43.18 46.03 -14.55
CA SER A 226 43.63 44.87 -13.74
C SER A 226 42.44 44.08 -13.21
N SER A 227 41.51 44.76 -12.53
CA SER A 227 40.36 44.11 -11.89
C SER A 227 39.40 43.46 -12.90
N LYS A 228 39.34 43.95 -14.14
CA LYS A 228 38.58 43.32 -15.24
C LYS A 228 39.17 41.96 -15.64
N GLU A 229 40.48 41.83 -15.69
CA GLU A 229 41.14 40.57 -16.07
C GLU A 229 41.08 39.56 -14.92
N GLU A 230 41.23 40.01 -13.67
CA GLU A 230 41.01 39.19 -12.46
C GLU A 230 39.59 38.57 -12.44
N LYS A 231 38.55 39.39 -12.59
CA LYS A 231 37.14 38.93 -12.61
C LYS A 231 36.81 38.01 -13.78
N LYS A 232 37.51 38.16 -14.91
CA LYS A 232 37.41 37.28 -16.08
C LYS A 232 38.05 35.91 -15.80
N ILE A 233 39.17 35.87 -15.10
CA ILE A 233 39.79 34.63 -14.62
C ILE A 233 38.87 33.94 -13.59
N GLU A 234 38.34 34.67 -12.61
CA GLU A 234 37.35 34.11 -11.66
C GLU A 234 36.11 33.54 -12.36
N ALA A 235 35.56 34.25 -13.36
CA ALA A 235 34.42 33.76 -14.14
C ALA A 235 34.75 32.48 -14.94
N MET A 236 35.98 32.34 -15.46
CA MET A 236 36.42 31.10 -16.09
C MET A 236 36.53 29.95 -15.07
N VAL A 237 37.11 30.21 -13.89
CA VAL A 237 37.22 29.22 -12.80
C VAL A 237 35.84 28.76 -12.34
N TRP A 238 34.88 29.67 -12.15
CA TRP A 238 33.51 29.32 -11.77
C TRP A 238 32.77 28.49 -12.81
N ASN A 239 32.94 28.77 -14.11
CA ASN A 239 32.37 27.93 -15.17
C ASN A 239 32.98 26.53 -15.18
N VAL A 240 34.30 26.39 -15.00
CA VAL A 240 34.98 25.09 -14.90
C VAL A 240 34.51 24.31 -13.67
N LEU A 241 34.38 24.96 -12.50
CA LEU A 241 33.85 24.34 -11.29
C LEU A 241 32.40 23.86 -11.45
N LEU A 242 31.55 24.66 -12.11
CA LEU A 242 30.16 24.28 -12.41
C LEU A 242 30.08 23.08 -13.36
N GLN A 243 30.93 23.05 -14.39
CA GLN A 243 31.02 21.92 -15.33
C GLN A 243 31.44 20.63 -14.60
N ILE A 244 32.44 20.70 -13.71
CA ILE A 244 32.90 19.59 -12.87
C ILE A 244 31.79 19.11 -11.93
N LEU A 245 31.06 20.04 -11.28
CA LEU A 245 29.95 19.69 -10.38
C LEU A 245 28.84 18.94 -11.13
N THR A 246 28.48 19.41 -12.34
CA THR A 246 27.45 18.79 -13.18
C THR A 246 27.83 17.38 -13.60
N LEU A 247 29.11 17.15 -13.94
CA LEU A 247 29.65 15.81 -14.24
C LEU A 247 29.67 14.89 -13.01
N HIS A 248 29.92 15.43 -11.82
CA HIS A 248 29.85 14.68 -10.57
C HIS A 248 28.40 14.31 -10.20
N GLU A 249 27.42 15.17 -10.47
CA GLU A 249 25.99 14.86 -10.30
C GLU A 249 25.54 13.76 -11.29
N GLY A 250 25.92 13.88 -12.56
CA GLY A 250 25.58 12.90 -13.60
C GLY A 250 26.24 11.53 -13.41
N THR A 251 27.46 11.47 -12.85
CA THR A 251 28.11 10.18 -12.55
C THR A 251 27.46 9.47 -11.35
N LYS A 252 26.97 10.20 -10.34
CA LYS A 252 26.19 9.61 -9.23
C LYS A 252 24.88 8.98 -9.70
N SER A 253 24.15 9.63 -10.61
CA SER A 253 22.86 9.11 -11.11
C SER A 253 23.04 7.86 -11.97
N VAL A 254 24.10 7.80 -12.79
CA VAL A 254 24.47 6.59 -13.55
C VAL A 254 24.89 5.45 -12.63
N LEU A 255 25.68 5.71 -11.57
CA LEU A 255 26.10 4.65 -10.62
C LEU A 255 24.96 4.09 -9.76
N LEU A 256 23.83 4.79 -9.63
CA LEU A 256 22.69 4.32 -8.84
C LEU A 256 21.73 3.40 -9.61
N GLN A 257 21.84 3.28 -10.94
CA GLN A 257 21.07 2.30 -11.70
C GLN A 257 21.63 0.89 -11.51
N LYS A 258 21.15 0.18 -10.49
CA LYS A 258 21.32 -1.27 -10.37
C LYS A 258 20.69 -1.97 -11.59
N PRO A 259 21.36 -2.95 -12.22
CA PRO A 259 20.74 -3.74 -13.28
C PRO A 259 19.57 -4.56 -12.72
N ASP A 260 18.48 -4.62 -13.49
CA ASP A 260 17.26 -5.35 -13.13
C ASP A 260 17.49 -6.87 -13.19
N SER A 261 17.80 -7.43 -12.02
CA SER A 261 18.13 -8.85 -11.81
C SER A 261 17.06 -9.84 -12.28
N SER A 262 15.82 -9.39 -12.51
CA SER A 262 14.71 -10.26 -12.92
C SER A 262 14.95 -10.95 -14.26
N LYS A 263 15.60 -10.29 -15.22
CA LYS A 263 15.70 -10.77 -16.62
C LYS A 263 16.93 -11.65 -16.89
N SER A 264 17.93 -11.62 -16.02
CA SER A 264 19.17 -12.41 -16.18
C SER A 264 19.03 -13.87 -15.76
N PHE A 265 18.07 -14.22 -14.90
CA PHE A 265 17.98 -15.56 -14.31
C PHE A 265 17.26 -16.59 -15.20
N ASP A 266 16.12 -16.22 -15.81
CA ASP A 266 15.34 -17.16 -16.65
C ASP A 266 16.13 -17.66 -17.86
N SER A 267 16.93 -16.79 -18.49
CA SER A 267 17.82 -17.15 -19.60
C SER A 267 18.85 -18.23 -19.23
N PHE A 268 19.22 -18.32 -17.95
CA PHE A 268 20.12 -19.35 -17.42
C PHE A 268 19.42 -20.69 -17.17
N LEU A 269 18.11 -20.67 -16.85
CA LEU A 269 17.32 -21.89 -16.64
C LEU A 269 16.91 -22.56 -17.96
N GLU A 270 16.55 -21.77 -18.97
CA GLU A 270 16.17 -22.29 -20.30
C GLU A 270 17.30 -23.13 -20.91
N LYS A 271 18.54 -22.67 -20.73
CA LYS A 271 19.76 -23.25 -21.31
C LYS A 271 20.20 -24.59 -20.70
N ARG A 272 19.50 -25.10 -19.69
CA ARG A 272 19.75 -26.42 -19.07
C ARG A 272 18.79 -27.54 -19.51
N LYS A 273 17.79 -27.25 -20.35
CA LYS A 273 16.78 -28.26 -20.77
C LYS A 273 17.18 -29.14 -21.96
N GLN A 274 18.30 -28.86 -22.64
CA GLN A 274 18.81 -29.70 -23.73
C GLN A 274 19.85 -30.70 -23.22
N ALA A 275 19.39 -31.92 -22.89
CA ALA A 275 20.26 -33.05 -22.61
C ALA A 275 20.61 -33.79 -23.92
N GLN A 276 21.90 -33.92 -24.25
CA GLN A 276 22.36 -34.84 -25.29
C GLN A 276 22.58 -36.23 -24.70
N SER A 277 22.04 -37.26 -25.34
CA SER A 277 22.23 -38.66 -24.98
C SER A 277 23.52 -39.22 -25.57
N ILE A 278 24.39 -39.80 -24.74
CA ILE A 278 25.58 -40.55 -25.17
C ILE A 278 25.67 -41.84 -24.33
N ALA A 279 26.19 -42.92 -24.90
CA ALA A 279 26.23 -44.25 -24.28
C ALA A 279 27.60 -44.62 -23.66
N SER A 280 27.57 -45.70 -22.86
CA SER A 280 28.63 -46.58 -22.30
C SER A 280 29.97 -46.66 -23.08
N PRO A 281 31.14 -47.07 -22.47
CA PRO A 281 31.22 -48.15 -21.46
C PRO A 281 32.38 -48.20 -20.40
N LEU A 282 32.22 -49.13 -19.44
CA LEU A 282 33.16 -49.99 -18.65
C LEU A 282 34.61 -49.60 -18.21
N SER A 283 34.98 -50.20 -17.05
CA SER A 283 36.34 -50.61 -16.58
C SER A 283 37.24 -49.54 -15.91
N THR A 284 38.04 -49.79 -14.84
CA THR A 284 38.29 -51.00 -13.99
C THR A 284 38.92 -50.61 -12.62
N ARG A 285 38.83 -51.50 -11.61
CA ARG A 285 39.69 -51.60 -10.38
C ARG A 285 39.60 -50.45 -9.35
N ASP A 286 39.97 -50.61 -8.06
CA ASP A 286 40.59 -51.72 -7.30
C ASP A 286 39.82 -52.03 -5.98
N GLU A 287 40.21 -53.11 -5.26
CA GLU A 287 39.49 -53.65 -4.08
C GLU A 287 39.88 -53.06 -2.71
N ILE A 288 39.02 -53.27 -1.70
CA ILE A 288 39.35 -53.69 -0.33
C ILE A 288 38.11 -54.36 0.29
N SER A 289 38.29 -55.35 1.19
CA SER A 289 37.26 -56.29 1.64
C SER A 289 36.89 -56.18 3.13
N SER A 290 35.61 -56.43 3.45
CA SER A 290 35.17 -57.20 4.63
C SER A 290 33.68 -57.55 4.55
N SER A 291 33.33 -58.78 4.92
CA SER A 291 31.95 -59.30 5.10
C SER A 291 31.33 -58.78 6.42
N THR A 292 30.05 -59.00 6.81
CA THR A 292 29.08 -60.09 6.55
C THR A 292 27.60 -59.65 6.64
N ASP A 293 26.71 -60.36 5.91
CA ASP A 293 25.28 -60.67 6.17
C ASP A 293 24.23 -59.57 6.48
N GLY A 294 22.96 -59.65 6.03
CA GLY A 294 22.33 -60.58 5.09
C GLY A 294 20.79 -60.48 5.03
N ALA A 295 20.20 -60.65 3.82
CA ALA A 295 18.77 -60.86 3.48
C ALA A 295 17.67 -59.86 3.95
N GLY A 296 16.65 -59.47 3.15
CA GLY A 296 16.37 -59.71 1.73
C GLY A 296 14.88 -59.49 1.35
N THR A 297 14.56 -59.34 0.04
CA THR A 297 13.26 -59.69 -0.63
C THR A 297 11.97 -58.92 -0.21
N ALA A 298 11.02 -58.46 -1.03
CA ALA A 298 10.69 -58.41 -2.48
C ALA A 298 9.80 -57.13 -2.73
N SER A 299 9.81 -56.40 -3.85
CA SER A 299 9.43 -56.68 -5.26
C SER A 299 7.91 -56.58 -5.61
N SER A 300 7.57 -55.62 -6.49
CA SER A 300 6.32 -55.34 -7.28
C SER A 300 5.93 -53.85 -7.18
N LYS A 301 5.83 -52.99 -8.21
CA LYS A 301 5.79 -53.01 -9.70
C LYS A 301 4.39 -53.13 -10.33
N VAL A 302 4.16 -52.37 -11.44
CA VAL A 302 3.01 -52.38 -12.40
C VAL A 302 1.79 -51.56 -11.90
N ALA A 303 1.14 -50.65 -12.66
CA ALA A 303 1.41 -50.08 -14.00
C ALA A 303 0.83 -48.65 -14.16
N GLN A 304 1.25 -47.96 -15.22
CA GLN A 304 0.53 -46.82 -15.82
C GLN A 304 -0.38 -47.31 -16.95
N LEU A 305 -1.43 -46.56 -17.29
CA LEU A 305 -1.94 -46.52 -18.67
C LEU A 305 -2.44 -45.11 -19.04
N ALA A 306 -2.19 -44.72 -20.29
CA ALA A 306 -2.71 -43.55 -20.98
C ALA A 306 -3.77 -44.05 -22.01
N SER A 307 -4.44 -43.29 -22.89
CA SER A 307 -4.70 -41.87 -23.15
C SER A 307 -5.68 -41.83 -24.34
N SER A 308 -6.56 -40.84 -24.48
CA SER A 308 -7.09 -40.45 -25.80
C SER A 308 -7.77 -39.05 -25.79
N GLN A 309 -7.90 -38.47 -26.99
CA GLN A 309 -8.41 -37.12 -27.28
C GLN A 309 -9.42 -37.19 -28.44
N THR A 310 -10.35 -36.24 -28.55
CA THR A 310 -10.98 -35.78 -29.82
C THR A 310 -11.56 -34.36 -29.66
N ALA A 311 -11.75 -33.61 -30.76
CA ALA A 311 -12.29 -32.23 -30.72
C ALA A 311 -13.04 -31.78 -31.99
N ASN A 312 -14.14 -31.01 -31.82
CA ASN A 312 -14.90 -30.10 -32.73
C ASN A 312 -16.06 -29.43 -31.90
N GLY A 313 -16.89 -28.47 -32.33
CA GLY A 313 -17.02 -27.68 -33.58
C GLY A 313 -18.44 -27.77 -34.20
N LYS A 314 -19.09 -26.72 -34.77
CA LYS A 314 -18.80 -25.26 -34.83
C LYS A 314 -20.02 -24.46 -35.40
N ALA A 315 -20.53 -23.46 -34.65
CA ALA A 315 -21.51 -22.40 -35.08
C ALA A 315 -22.96 -22.89 -35.40
N VAL A 316 -24.05 -22.09 -35.52
CA VAL A 316 -24.32 -20.62 -35.36
C VAL A 316 -25.85 -20.35 -35.13
N ALA A 317 -26.24 -19.11 -34.78
CA ALA A 317 -27.57 -18.42 -34.93
C ALA A 317 -28.49 -18.18 -33.69
N ASP A 318 -28.99 -16.93 -33.62
CA ASP A 318 -30.04 -16.31 -32.76
C ASP A 318 -31.33 -16.05 -33.64
N PRO A 319 -32.44 -15.32 -33.27
CA PRO A 319 -32.69 -14.43 -32.08
C PRO A 319 -34.13 -14.30 -31.47
N VAL A 320 -34.23 -13.80 -30.20
CA VAL A 320 -35.13 -12.70 -29.66
C VAL A 320 -36.70 -12.82 -29.73
N PRO A 321 -37.55 -12.19 -28.86
CA PRO A 321 -37.44 -11.57 -27.51
C PRO A 321 -38.44 -12.10 -26.43
N ASP A 322 -38.43 -11.49 -25.22
CA ASP A 322 -39.58 -11.06 -24.34
C ASP A 322 -39.29 -11.29 -22.84
N GLU A 323 -39.77 -10.49 -21.87
CA GLU A 323 -40.10 -9.05 -21.79
C GLU A 323 -39.98 -8.66 -20.28
N ALA A 324 -39.67 -7.41 -19.92
CA ALA A 324 -39.49 -7.01 -18.51
C ALA A 324 -39.93 -5.56 -18.19
N PRO A 325 -40.83 -5.32 -17.20
CA PRO A 325 -41.27 -3.99 -16.82
C PRO A 325 -40.28 -3.27 -15.88
N SER A 326 -39.89 -2.07 -16.32
CA SER A 326 -38.90 -1.16 -15.75
C SER A 326 -39.40 -0.31 -14.56
N VAL A 327 -38.52 -0.12 -13.56
CA VAL A 327 -38.30 1.10 -12.73
C VAL A 327 -39.42 1.65 -11.83
N ALA A 328 -39.07 1.82 -10.54
CA ALA A 328 -39.34 3.02 -9.74
C ALA A 328 -38.22 3.20 -8.69
N ASP A 329 -37.71 4.43 -8.50
CA ASP A 329 -36.52 4.73 -7.67
C ASP A 329 -36.88 5.21 -6.23
N PRO A 330 -35.90 5.30 -5.30
CA PRO A 330 -36.18 5.40 -3.86
C PRO A 330 -35.93 6.78 -3.21
N ASP A 331 -36.94 7.35 -2.54
CA ASP A 331 -36.73 8.24 -1.37
C ASP A 331 -38.05 8.47 -0.58
N ALA A 332 -38.19 7.84 0.59
CA ALA A 332 -39.44 7.89 1.39
C ALA A 332 -39.30 7.51 2.89
N TRP A 333 -38.14 7.75 3.53
CA TRP A 333 -37.88 7.28 4.91
C TRP A 333 -37.32 8.36 5.86
N THR A 334 -37.94 9.54 5.91
CA THR A 334 -37.47 10.66 6.75
C THR A 334 -38.53 11.34 7.64
N GLU A 335 -39.82 10.99 7.58
CA GLU A 335 -40.87 11.76 8.31
C GLU A 335 -42.03 10.92 8.88
N ALA A 336 -41.75 10.00 9.82
CA ALA A 336 -42.79 9.13 10.42
C ALA A 336 -42.64 8.80 11.93
N LEU A 337 -41.77 9.50 12.68
CA LEU A 337 -41.53 9.25 14.11
C LEU A 337 -41.53 10.51 14.99
N TYR A 338 -42.46 11.44 14.75
CA TYR A 338 -42.67 12.61 15.63
C TYR A 338 -44.14 13.03 15.81
N SER A 339 -45.05 12.06 16.00
CA SER A 339 -46.42 12.36 16.47
C SER A 339 -47.03 11.19 17.26
N LYS A 340 -46.72 11.13 18.56
CA LYS A 340 -47.54 10.50 19.60
C LYS A 340 -47.03 10.90 20.99
N LEU A 341 -47.43 12.11 21.37
CA LEU A 341 -47.43 12.65 22.74
C LEU A 341 -48.86 13.14 22.99
#